data_AF-J2WZC3-F1
#
_entry.id   AF-J2WZC3-F1
#
_cell.length_a   1.000
_cell.length_b   1.000
_cell.length_c   1.000
_cell.angle_alpha   90.00
_cell.angle_beta   90.00
_cell.angle_gamma   90.00
#
_symmetry.space_group_name_H-M   'P 1'
#
loop_
_entity.id
_entity.type
_entity.pdbx_description
1 polymer ?
#
loop_
_entity_poly.entity_id
_entity_poly.type
_entity_poly.pdbx_seq_one_letter_code
_entity_poly.pdbx_strand_id
1 'polypeptide(L)' 'MTEIELREFLLKKMSCCYCYWHEWDSGEVWLSHLVDIFDE' A
#
# COMPACT_ATOMS: atom_id res chain seq x y z
N MET A 1 -6.89 9.65 4.95
CA MET A 1 -6.33 8.43 5.57
C MET A 1 -4.86 8.69 5.83
N THR A 2 -4.41 8.49 7.04
CA THR A 2 -2.99 8.63 7.42
C THR A 2 -2.21 7.37 7.05
N GLU A 3 -0.88 7.46 6.97
CA GLU A 3 -0.01 6.32 6.70
C GLU A 3 -0.21 5.17 7.70
N ILE A 4 -0.41 5.48 8.98
CA ILE A 4 -0.64 4.47 10.02
C ILE A 4 -1.96 3.74 9.77
N GLU A 5 -3.05 4.48 9.51
CA GLU A 5 -4.37 3.89 9.21
C GLU A 5 -4.32 3.01 7.96
N LEU A 6 -3.59 3.45 6.92
CA LEU A 6 -3.41 2.69 5.69
C LEU A 6 -2.66 1.38 5.93
N ARG A 7 -1.56 1.42 6.68
CA ARG A 7 -0.82 0.20 7.07
C ARG A 7 -1.68 -0.76 7.85
N GLU A 8 -2.41 -0.28 8.85
CA GLU A 8 -3.30 -1.13 9.63
C GLU A 8 -4.40 -1.76 8.78
N PHE A 9 -4.98 -1.00 7.84
CA PHE A 9 -5.97 -1.51 6.90
C PHE A 9 -5.38 -2.62 6.03
N LEU A 10 -4.24 -2.39 5.40
CA LEU A 10 -3.61 -3.36 4.50
C LEU A 10 -3.19 -4.63 5.23
N LEU A 11 -2.54 -4.51 6.39
CA LEU A 11 -2.08 -5.66 7.17
C LEU A 11 -3.24 -6.45 7.80
N LYS A 12 -4.19 -5.77 8.45
CA LYS A 12 -5.22 -6.42 9.26
C LYS A 12 -6.49 -6.75 8.49
N LYS A 13 -6.92 -5.90 7.55
CA LYS A 13 -8.17 -6.09 6.82
C LYS A 13 -7.98 -6.79 5.49
N MET A 14 -6.92 -6.44 4.76
CA MET A 14 -6.63 -7.05 3.46
C MET A 14 -5.69 -8.26 3.54
N SER A 15 -5.14 -8.54 4.74
CA SER A 15 -4.11 -9.58 4.95
C SER A 15 -2.93 -9.45 3.99
N CYS A 16 -2.57 -8.21 3.64
CA CYS A 16 -1.40 -7.92 2.83
C CYS A 16 -0.15 -8.20 3.66
N CYS A 17 0.66 -9.17 3.24
CA CYS A 17 1.91 -9.53 3.92
C CYS A 17 3.13 -8.77 3.39
N TYR A 18 2.92 -7.84 2.45
CA TYR A 18 3.99 -7.08 1.84
C TYR A 18 4.22 -5.76 2.57
N CYS A 19 5.43 -5.57 3.11
CA CYS A 19 5.84 -4.36 3.85
C CYS A 19 6.29 -3.26 2.88
N TYR A 20 5.34 -2.67 2.15
CA TYR A 20 5.63 -1.66 1.11
C TYR A 20 6.48 -0.48 1.61
N TRP A 21 6.37 -0.10 2.88
CA TRP A 21 7.07 1.06 3.46
C TRP A 21 8.60 0.90 3.59
N HIS A 22 9.17 -0.25 3.24
CA HIS A 22 10.62 -0.40 3.11
C HIS A 22 11.12 -0.04 1.72
N GLU A 23 10.26 -0.11 0.71
CA GLU A 23 10.62 0.06 -0.71
C GLU A 23 9.96 1.30 -1.32
N TRP A 24 8.95 1.88 -0.67
CA TRP A 24 8.15 2.98 -1.17
C TRP A 24 8.06 4.12 -0.14
N ASP A 25 8.16 5.35 -0.63
CA ASP A 25 8.14 6.57 0.18
C ASP A 25 6.81 6.78 0.94
N SER A 26 5.70 6.36 0.35
CA SER A 26 4.37 6.38 0.96
C SER A 26 3.48 5.28 0.40
N GLY A 27 2.40 4.97 1.13
CA GLY A 27 1.43 3.99 0.65
C GLY A 27 0.63 4.51 -0.56
N GLU A 28 0.48 5.82 -0.70
CA GLU A 28 -0.15 6.43 -1.87
C GLU A 28 0.66 6.21 -3.15
N VAL A 29 1.98 6.39 -3.10
CA VAL A 29 2.86 6.15 -4.26
C VAL A 29 2.84 4.67 -4.64
N TRP A 30 2.93 3.77 -3.65
CA TRP A 30 2.85 2.33 -3.89
C TRP A 30 1.50 1.90 -4.51
N LEU A 31 0.38 2.38 -3.96
CA LEU A 31 -0.94 2.04 -4.49
C LEU A 31 -1.17 2.60 -5.89
N SER A 32 -0.68 3.82 -6.18
CA SER A 32 -0.75 4.39 -7.52
C SER A 32 0.01 3.54 -8.53
N HIS A 33 1.20 3.07 -8.16
CA HIS A 33 1.98 2.14 -8.99
C HIS A 33 1.24 0.82 -9.25
N LEU A 34 0.51 0.28 -8.26
CA LEU A 34 -0.30 -0.92 -8.48
C LEU A 34 -1.43 -0.67 -9.49
N VAL A 35 -2.10 0.47 -9.41
CA VAL A 35 -3.15 0.84 -10.38
C VAL A 35 -2.57 0.89 -11.79
N ASP A 36 -1.42 1.56 -11.97
CA ASP A 36 -0.73 1.62 -13.26
C ASP A 36 -0.39 0.22 -13.81
N ILE A 37 -0.01 -0.74 -12.95
CA ILE A 37 0.25 -2.13 -13.36
C ILE A 37 -1.02 -2.86 -13.79
N PHE A 38 -2.15 -2.62 -13.11
CA PHE A 38 -3.40 -3.36 -13.35
C PHE A 38 -4.29 -2.74 -14.43
N ASP A 39 -4.03 -1.50 -14.85
CA ASP A 39 -4.70 -0.83 -15.96
C ASP A 39 -4.09 -1.19 -17.35
N GLU A 40 -3.04 -2.01 -17.40
CA GLU A 40 -2.47 -2.64 -18.62
C GLU A 40 -3.04 -4.06 -18.89
#